data_AF-B4V9S2-F1
#
_entry.id   AF-B4V9S2-F1
#
_cell.length_a   1.000
_cell.length_b   1.000
_cell.length_c   1.000
_cell.angle_alpha   90.00
_cell.angle_beta   90.00
_cell.angle_gamma   90.00
#
_symmetry.space_group_name_H-M   'P 1'
#
loop_
_entity.id
_entity.type
_entity.pdbx_description
1 polymer ?
#
loop_
_entity_poly.entity_id
_entity_poly.type
_entity_poly.pdbx_seq_one_letter_code
_entity_poly.pdbx_strand_id
1 'polypeptide(L)'
;MSLLLDTHVVLWWLSGDLPELARDLLATERRVYMSAVTPWEISVKQATGKLHSPEDLAVRARDTQFQALPIVSEHGVRAGQLPPHHRDPFDRMLVAQAQTEGLTLVTRDKFIPLYDVPVLAV
;
A
#
# COMPACT_ATOMS: atom_id res chain seq x y z
N MET A 1 13.55 -7.19 6.59
CA MET A 1 12.20 -7.02 7.17
C MET A 1 11.16 -7.51 6.16
N SER A 2 9.88 -7.58 6.54
CA SER A 2 8.79 -7.79 5.57
C SER A 2 8.04 -6.48 5.41
N LEU A 3 8.03 -5.93 4.20
CA LEU A 3 7.50 -4.60 3.90
C LEU A 3 6.17 -4.69 3.16
N LEU A 4 5.20 -3.86 3.53
CA LEU A 4 3.99 -3.61 2.73
C LEU A 4 4.08 -2.21 2.14
N LEU A 5 4.02 -2.12 0.81
CA LEU A 5 4.04 -0.84 0.12
C LEU A 5 2.66 -0.20 0.12
N ASP A 6 2.61 1.07 0.49
CA ASP A 6 1.44 1.92 0.27
C ASP A 6 1.27 2.21 -1.23
N THR A 7 0.05 2.53 -1.65
CA THR A 7 -0.32 2.79 -3.04
C THR A 7 0.54 3.87 -3.66
N HIS A 8 0.80 4.99 -2.98
CA HIS A 8 1.67 6.04 -3.56
C HIS A 8 3.12 5.60 -3.73
N VAL A 9 3.63 4.68 -2.90
CA VAL A 9 4.99 4.16 -3.04
C VAL A 9 5.08 3.31 -4.30
N VAL A 10 4.06 2.49 -4.57
CA VAL A 10 3.96 1.74 -5.83
C VAL A 10 3.84 2.68 -7.03
N LEU A 11 3.10 3.78 -6.92
CA LEU A 11 3.01 4.77 -8.00
C LEU A 11 4.35 5.46 -8.28
N TRP A 12 5.08 5.86 -7.24
CA TRP A 12 6.44 6.41 -7.40
C TRP A 12 7.41 5.40 -8.00
N TRP A 13 7.25 4.12 -7.68
CA TRP A 13 8.05 3.05 -8.28
C TRP A 13 7.80 2.99 -9.79
N LEU A 14 6.55 3.03 -10.20
CA LEU A 14 6.14 2.97 -11.60
C LEU A 14 6.49 4.23 -12.41
N SER A 15 6.56 5.40 -11.77
CA SER A 15 6.93 6.66 -12.41
C SER A 15 8.45 6.93 -12.39
N GLY A 16 9.20 6.22 -11.55
CA GLY A 16 10.64 6.47 -11.34
C GLY A 16 10.94 7.56 -10.33
N ASP A 17 9.93 8.13 -9.67
CA ASP A 17 10.05 9.26 -8.72
C ASP A 17 10.24 8.81 -7.27
N LEU A 18 10.68 7.56 -7.06
CA LEU A 18 10.86 6.99 -5.74
C LEU A 18 11.95 7.76 -4.94
N PRO A 19 11.69 8.19 -3.69
CA PRO A 19 12.71 8.79 -2.83
C PRO A 19 13.92 7.87 -2.66
N GLU A 20 15.11 8.46 -2.47
CA GLU A 20 16.37 7.71 -2.34
C GLU A 20 16.32 6.67 -1.23
N LEU A 21 15.80 7.03 -0.05
CA LEU A 21 15.61 6.11 1.07
C LEU A 21 14.74 4.90 0.67
N ALA A 22 13.61 5.14 0.02
CA ALA A 22 12.72 4.06 -0.43
C ALA A 22 13.42 3.18 -1.48
N ARG A 23 14.27 3.75 -2.33
CA ARG A 23 14.97 3.04 -3.39
C ARG A 23 16.00 2.07 -2.81
N ASP A 24 16.78 2.53 -1.85
CA ASP A 24 17.78 1.72 -1.16
C ASP A 24 17.15 0.56 -0.38
N LEU A 25 16.00 0.80 0.24
CA LEU A 25 15.23 -0.23 0.94
C LEU A 25 14.72 -1.29 -0.03
N LEU A 26 14.11 -0.89 -1.14
CA LEU A 26 13.62 -1.81 -2.16
C LEU A 26 14.75 -2.58 -2.87
N ALA A 27 15.97 -2.05 -2.88
CA ALA A 27 17.15 -2.72 -3.42
C ALA A 27 17.72 -3.79 -2.48
N THR A 28 17.50 -3.65 -1.17
CA THR A 28 18.12 -4.52 -0.14
C THR A 28 17.15 -5.55 0.43
N GLU A 29 15.85 -5.24 0.48
CA GLU A 29 14.84 -6.11 1.08
C GLU A 29 14.26 -7.13 0.10
N ARG A 30 14.18 -8.39 0.54
CA ARG A 30 13.69 -9.51 -0.30
C ARG A 30 12.20 -9.80 -0.13
N ARG A 31 11.58 -9.32 0.95
CA ARG A 31 10.17 -9.57 1.29
C ARG A 31 9.40 -8.27 1.21
N VAL A 32 9.16 -7.84 -0.03
CA VAL A 32 8.39 -6.64 -0.32
C VAL A 32 7.07 -7.05 -0.94
N TYR A 33 5.98 -6.62 -0.32
CA TYR A 33 4.63 -6.97 -0.68
C TYR A 33 3.88 -5.77 -1.28
N MET A 34 3.03 -6.06 -2.26
CA MET A 34 2.06 -5.13 -2.82
C MET A 34 0.66 -5.72 -2.61
N SER A 35 -0.20 -4.98 -1.94
CA SER A 35 -1.56 -5.43 -1.64
C SER A 35 -2.46 -5.35 -2.87
N ALA A 36 -3.38 -6.31 -3.00
CA ALA A 36 -4.49 -6.21 -3.95
C ALA A 36 -5.33 -4.91 -3.79
N VAL A 37 -5.24 -4.22 -2.64
CA VAL A 37 -5.80 -2.87 -2.43
C VAL A 37 -5.27 -1.86 -3.42
N THR A 38 -3.97 -1.89 -3.73
CA THR A 38 -3.33 -0.88 -4.59
C THR A 38 -3.94 -0.81 -6.00
N PRO A 39 -3.99 -1.90 -6.79
CA PRO A 39 -4.64 -1.86 -8.09
C PRO A 39 -6.16 -1.61 -7.98
N TRP A 40 -6.81 -2.03 -6.90
CA TRP A 40 -8.22 -1.73 -6.64
C TRP A 40 -8.47 -0.23 -6.45
N GLU A 41 -7.68 0.42 -5.59
CA GLU A 41 -7.73 1.86 -5.32
C GLU A 41 -7.44 2.68 -6.58
N ILE A 42 -6.41 2.32 -7.35
CA ILE A 42 -6.08 2.97 -8.62
C ILE A 42 -7.29 2.89 -9.57
N SER A 43 -7.85 1.69 -9.76
CA SER A 43 -8.99 1.48 -10.65
C SER A 43 -10.21 2.33 -10.25
N VAL A 44 -10.51 2.40 -8.94
CA VAL A 44 -11.61 3.22 -8.41
C VAL A 44 -11.34 4.71 -8.62
N LYS A 45 -10.11 5.18 -8.39
CA LYS A 45 -9.74 6.60 -8.60
C LYS A 45 -9.79 6.98 -10.08
N GLN A 46 -9.39 6.10 -10.99
CA GLN A 46 -9.54 6.32 -12.45
C GLN A 46 -11.00 6.39 -12.85
N ALA A 47 -11.83 5.41 -12.45
CA ALA A 47 -13.25 5.36 -12.78
C ALA A 47 -14.04 6.56 -12.24
N THR A 48 -13.62 7.11 -11.09
CA THR A 48 -14.24 8.30 -10.48
C THR A 48 -13.64 9.62 -10.95
N GLY A 49 -12.66 9.60 -11.85
CA GLY A 49 -11.98 10.80 -12.35
C GLY A 49 -11.07 11.50 -11.33
N LYS A 50 -10.77 10.85 -10.19
CA LYS A 50 -9.88 11.38 -9.14
C LYS A 50 -8.40 11.18 -9.45
N LEU A 51 -8.09 10.31 -10.41
CA LEU A 51 -6.73 10.06 -10.89
C LEU A 51 -6.72 10.09 -12.42
N HIS A 52 -5.99 11.05 -12.98
CA HIS A 52 -5.73 11.12 -14.42
C HIS A 52 -4.41 10.43 -14.72
N SER A 53 -4.48 9.24 -15.31
CA SER A 53 -3.32 8.39 -15.61
C SER A 53 -3.61 7.48 -16.82
N PRO A 54 -2.60 6.82 -17.40
CA PRO A 54 -2.82 5.78 -18.40
C PRO A 54 -3.81 4.71 -17.92
N GLU A 55 -4.69 4.24 -18.82
CA GLU A 55 -5.73 3.26 -18.49
C GLU A 55 -5.19 1.96 -17.90
N ASP A 56 -3.98 1.57 -18.30
CA ASP A 56 -3.32 0.35 -17.86
C ASP A 56 -2.58 0.49 -16.52
N LEU A 57 -2.63 1.64 -15.84
CA LEU A 57 -1.86 1.87 -14.60
C LEU A 57 -2.17 0.84 -13.51
N ALA A 58 -3.45 0.48 -13.31
CA ALA A 58 -3.83 -0.55 -12.33
C ALA A 58 -3.26 -1.94 -12.71
N VAL A 59 -3.21 -2.26 -14.01
CA VAL A 59 -2.62 -3.50 -14.52
C VAL A 59 -1.11 -3.49 -14.28
N ARG A 60 -0.44 -2.37 -14.56
CA ARG A 60 0.99 -2.19 -14.29
C ARG A 60 1.32 -2.31 -12.81
N ALA A 61 0.47 -1.79 -11.92
CA ALA A 61 0.63 -1.94 -10.48
C ALA A 61 0.51 -3.41 -10.03
N ARG A 62 -0.47 -4.14 -10.57
CA ARG A 62 -0.65 -5.58 -10.33
C ARG A 62 0.58 -6.39 -10.77
N ASP A 63 1.16 -6.04 -11.92
CA ASP A 63 2.26 -6.78 -12.55
C ASP A 63 3.66 -6.29 -12.11
N THR A 64 3.74 -5.54 -11.01
CA THR A 64 5.02 -5.21 -10.39
C THR A 64 5.76 -6.46 -9.92
N GLN A 65 7.06 -6.34 -9.73
CA GLN A 65 7.93 -7.42 -9.24
C GLN A 65 7.73 -7.78 -7.75
N PHE A 66 6.88 -7.05 -7.05
CA PHE A 66 6.64 -7.24 -5.62
C PHE A 66 5.75 -8.45 -5.37
N GLN A 67 5.86 -9.04 -4.19
CA GLN A 67 5.04 -10.19 -3.81
C GLN A 67 3.57 -9.75 -3.65
N ALA A 68 2.66 -10.37 -4.39
CA ALA A 68 1.25 -10.06 -4.27
C ALA A 68 0.71 -10.47 -2.89
N LEU A 69 0.00 -9.57 -2.23
CA LEU A 69 -0.69 -9.83 -0.97
C LEU A 69 -2.22 -9.82 -1.19
N PRO A 70 -2.87 -11.00 -1.23
CA PRO A 70 -4.33 -11.08 -1.39
C PRO A 70 -5.05 -10.53 -0.15
N ILE A 71 -6.28 -10.06 -0.35
CA ILE A 71 -7.18 -9.71 0.76
C ILE A 71 -7.98 -10.96 1.14
N VAL A 72 -7.94 -11.33 2.42
CA VAL A 72 -8.78 -12.39 3.00
C VAL A 72 -9.78 -11.81 4.01
N SER A 73 -10.77 -12.60 4.41
CA SER A 73 -11.84 -12.14 5.31
C SER A 73 -11.32 -11.59 6.64
N GLU A 74 -10.23 -12.14 7.18
CA GLU A 74 -9.60 -11.66 8.41
C GLU A 74 -9.14 -10.20 8.30
N HIS A 75 -8.60 -9.79 7.15
CA HIS A 75 -8.22 -8.40 6.90
C HIS A 75 -9.44 -7.48 6.97
N GLY A 76 -10.59 -7.92 6.44
CA GLY A 76 -11.85 -7.18 6.53
C GLY A 76 -12.37 -7.02 7.96
N VAL A 77 -12.32 -8.09 8.77
CA VAL A 77 -12.69 -8.03 10.20
C VAL A 77 -11.78 -7.05 10.94
N ARG A 78 -10.47 -7.14 10.73
CA ARG A 78 -9.48 -6.25 11.35
C ARG A 78 -9.70 -4.79 10.93
N ALA A 79 -9.90 -4.52 9.64
CA ALA A 79 -10.15 -3.17 9.13
C ALA A 79 -11.40 -2.52 9.75
N GLY A 80 -12.44 -3.31 10.05
CA GLY A 80 -13.65 -2.84 10.73
C GLY A 80 -13.43 -2.46 12.20
N GLN A 81 -12.40 -2.99 12.84
CA GLN A 81 -12.07 -2.74 14.25
C GLN A 81 -11.07 -1.60 14.45
N LEU A 82 -10.44 -1.11 13.37
CA LEU A 82 -9.48 -0.01 13.45
C LEU A 82 -10.12 1.29 13.96
N PRO A 83 -9.41 2.06 14.80
CA PRO A 83 -9.86 3.39 15.21
C PRO A 83 -10.09 4.30 13.99
N PRO A 84 -10.96 5.31 14.08
CA PRO A 84 -11.37 6.12 12.94
C PRO A 84 -10.36 7.22 12.58
N HIS A 85 -9.08 6.88 12.40
CA HIS A 85 -8.05 7.85 11.97
C HIS A 85 -8.15 8.15 10.47
N HIS A 86 -8.61 7.19 9.66
CA HIS A 86 -8.89 7.37 8.24
C HIS A 86 -10.37 7.16 7.91
N ARG A 87 -10.86 7.93 6.94
CA ARG A 87 -12.16 7.71 6.29
C ARG A 87 -12.05 6.83 5.05
N ASP A 88 -10.88 6.79 4.42
CA ASP A 88 -10.64 5.98 3.24
C ASP A 88 -10.56 4.49 3.64
N PRO A 89 -11.41 3.61 3.06
CA PRO A 89 -11.34 2.18 3.33
C PRO A 89 -10.04 1.52 2.82
N PHE A 90 -9.35 2.10 1.83
CA PHE A 90 -8.12 1.53 1.27
C PHE A 90 -6.96 1.62 2.27
N ASP A 91 -6.75 2.79 2.87
CA ASP A 91 -5.72 2.99 3.91
C ASP A 91 -5.96 2.08 5.11
N ARG A 92 -7.24 1.94 5.52
CA ARG A 92 -7.63 1.05 6.62
C ARG A 92 -7.35 -0.42 6.28
N MET A 93 -7.54 -0.83 5.03
CA MET A 93 -7.24 -2.19 4.60
C MET A 93 -5.73 -2.46 4.56
N LEU A 94 -4.92 -1.50 4.10
CA LEU A 94 -3.46 -1.60 4.14
C LEU A 94 -2.94 -1.76 5.57
N VAL A 95 -3.45 -0.96 6.51
CA VAL A 95 -3.12 -1.07 7.94
C VAL A 95 -3.56 -2.43 8.49
N ALA A 96 -4.77 -2.88 8.17
CA ALA A 96 -5.27 -4.17 8.64
C ALA A 96 -4.41 -5.34 8.13
N GLN A 97 -4.00 -5.32 6.87
CA GLN A 97 -3.10 -6.31 6.31
C GLN A 97 -1.72 -6.26 6.98
N ALA A 98 -1.16 -5.08 7.19
CA ALA A 98 0.12 -4.96 7.88
C ALA A 98 0.07 -5.49 9.32
N GLN A 99 -1.01 -5.22 10.06
CA GLN A 99 -1.22 -5.75 11.40
C GLN A 99 -1.43 -7.27 11.42
N THR A 100 -2.25 -7.81 10.51
CA THR A 100 -2.53 -9.26 10.46
C THR A 100 -1.31 -10.06 10.02
N GLU A 101 -0.54 -9.57 9.05
CA GLU A 101 0.59 -10.29 8.44
C GLU A 101 1.95 -9.95 9.09
N GLY A 102 1.97 -9.05 10.09
CA GLY A 102 3.19 -8.63 10.77
C GLY A 102 4.17 -7.87 9.87
N LEU A 103 3.66 -7.01 8.99
CA LEU A 103 4.44 -6.25 8.00
C LEU A 103 4.72 -4.83 8.48
N THR A 104 5.82 -4.25 8.02
CA THR A 104 6.12 -2.82 8.18
C THR A 104 5.58 -2.05 7.00
N LEU A 105 4.72 -1.07 7.24
CA LEU A 105 4.13 -0.28 6.18
C LEU A 105 5.07 0.83 5.71
N VAL A 106 5.38 0.88 4.43
CA VAL A 106 6.20 1.93 3.81
C VAL A 106 5.28 3.00 3.26
N THR A 107 5.26 4.18 3.89
CA THR A 107 4.28 5.23 3.57
C THR A 107 4.81 6.64 3.85
N ARG A 108 4.18 7.65 3.25
CA ARG A 108 4.34 9.07 3.63
C ARG A 108 3.15 9.58 4.45
N ASP A 109 2.15 8.74 4.69
CA ASP A 109 0.93 9.13 5.39
C ASP A 109 1.21 9.32 6.88
N LYS A 110 1.02 10.55 7.35
CA LYS A 110 1.26 10.95 8.74
C LYS A 110 0.23 10.41 9.73
N PHE A 111 -0.92 9.91 9.27
CA PHE A 111 -1.96 9.34 10.11
C PHE A 111 -1.78 7.84 10.31
N ILE A 112 -1.04 7.14 9.44
CA ILE A 112 -0.79 5.71 9.61
C ILE A 112 -0.04 5.39 10.92
N PRO A 113 0.98 6.17 11.35
CA PRO A 113 1.61 5.99 12.66
C PRO A 113 0.68 6.14 13.87
N LEU A 114 -0.56 6.61 13.69
CA LEU A 114 -1.56 6.64 14.78
C LEU A 114 -2.18 5.26 15.05
N TYR A 115 -2.06 4.32 14.11
CA TYR A 115 -2.40 2.92 14.34
C TYR A 115 -1.24 2.18 14.99
N ASP A 116 -1.56 1.09 15.69
CA ASP A 116 -0.56 0.16 16.24
C ASP A 116 0.03 -0.72 15.13
N VAL A 117 0.89 -0.14 14.29
CA VAL A 117 1.52 -0.82 13.15
C VAL A 117 2.95 -0.29 12.95
N PRO A 118 3.93 -1.14 12.63
CA PRO A 118 5.28 -0.66 12.30
C PRO A 118 5.25 0.15 11.00
N VAL A 119 5.90 1.32 11.01
CA VAL A 119 5.95 2.23 9.85
C VAL A 119 7.39 2.55 9.48
N LEU A 120 7.64 2.59 8.18
CA LEU A 120 8.81 3.22 7.59
C LEU A 120 8.36 4.44 6.79
N ALA A 121 8.71 5.63 7.28
CA ALA A 121 8.35 6.89 6.66
C ALA A 121 9.27 7.19 5.46
N VAL A 122 8.68 7.54 4.31
CA VAL A 122 9.37 7.87 3.05
C VAL A 122 8.88 9.17 2.43
#